data_AF-A0A662B4W9-F1
#
_entry.id   AF-A0A662B4W9-F1
#
_cell.length_a   1.000
_cell.length_b   1.000
_cell.length_c   1.000
_cell.angle_alpha   90.00
_cell.angle_beta   90.00
_cell.angle_gamma   90.00
#
_symmetry.space_group_name_H-M   'P 1'
#
loop_
_entity.id
_entity.type
_entity.pdbx_description
1 polymer ?
#
loop_
_entity_poly.entity_id
_entity_poly.type
_entity_poly.pdbx_seq_one_letter_code
_entity_poly.pdbx_strand_id
1 'polypeptide(L)'
;MKKRIVTLTAIVFLLSACTNNAEKKESKNTNEETVMVEEIVPVNVITFEEQAEDLVGKKVVITGTVDHVCKHGGQKMFVIETGSDARVKVTPDEQVAAFKSEWEGQNIELTGIVEEQRIDEDYLKEWEEEIMADADMGDDKGEGKHLGGNMEKGGSDADKAEEMEKVNNLRQQIAETEKGYLSFFSILCTDYKVIDTDTEETEDTEETEGEE
;
A
#
# COMPACT_ATOMS: atom_id res chain seq x y z
N MET A 1 -0.36 -67.13 -13.34
CA MET A 1 0.59 -68.24 -13.14
C MET A 1 1.78 -67.71 -12.37
N LYS A 2 2.18 -68.44 -11.31
CA LYS A 2 3.33 -68.17 -10.44
C LYS A 2 4.63 -68.13 -11.27
N LYS A 3 5.66 -67.37 -10.87
CA LYS A 3 6.76 -67.90 -10.06
C LYS A 3 7.50 -66.77 -9.33
N ARG A 4 7.70 -66.98 -8.03
CA ARG A 4 8.60 -66.25 -7.14
C ARG A 4 9.97 -66.94 -7.12
N ILE A 5 11.03 -66.16 -6.95
CA ILE A 5 12.36 -66.51 -6.40
C ILE A 5 12.82 -65.18 -5.77
N VAL A 6 12.96 -64.91 -4.46
CA VAL A 6 13.43 -65.61 -3.24
C VAL A 6 14.90 -66.04 -3.28
N THR A 7 15.76 -65.15 -2.76
CA THR A 7 17.02 -65.40 -2.03
C THR A 7 17.27 -64.12 -1.20
N LEU A 8 17.16 -64.01 0.13
CA LEU A 8 17.56 -64.81 1.31
C LEU A 8 19.06 -64.70 1.62
N THR A 9 19.45 -63.66 2.36
CA THR A 9 20.64 -63.68 3.24
C THR A 9 20.39 -62.85 4.51
N ALA A 10 20.84 -63.42 5.61
CA ALA A 10 20.40 -63.20 6.98
C ALA A 10 21.29 -62.24 7.80
N ILE A 11 20.62 -61.50 8.71
CA ILE A 11 20.90 -61.30 10.14
C ILE A 11 22.28 -60.77 10.57
N VAL A 12 22.29 -59.63 11.28
CA VAL A 12 22.79 -59.52 12.68
C VAL A 12 21.98 -58.46 13.43
N PHE A 13 21.35 -58.87 14.54
CA PHE A 13 20.83 -58.01 15.60
C PHE A 13 21.99 -57.57 16.49
N LEU A 14 22.09 -56.27 16.76
CA LEU A 14 22.79 -55.76 17.95
C LEU A 14 21.80 -54.90 18.74
N LEU A 15 21.30 -55.49 19.83
CA LEU A 15 20.62 -54.78 20.91
C LEU A 15 21.70 -54.22 21.83
N SER A 16 21.91 -52.91 21.81
CA SER A 16 22.57 -52.19 22.90
C SER A 16 21.50 -51.47 23.70
N ALA A 17 21.09 -52.11 24.80
CA ALA A 17 20.33 -51.45 25.85
C ALA A 17 21.28 -50.58 26.68
N CYS A 18 21.13 -49.26 26.58
CA CYS A 18 21.53 -48.36 27.65
C CYS A 18 20.26 -47.93 28.37
N THR A 19 20.07 -48.48 29.56
CA THR A 19 19.16 -47.92 30.55
C THR A 19 19.78 -46.62 31.06
N ASN A 20 19.03 -45.51 30.99
CA ASN A 20 18.91 -44.59 32.12
C ASN A 20 17.85 -43.52 31.84
N ASN A 21 17.05 -43.34 32.87
CA ASN A 21 15.93 -42.44 33.04
C ASN A 21 16.42 -41.00 33.19
N ALA A 22 15.96 -40.06 32.35
CA ALA A 22 15.91 -38.63 32.66
C ALA A 22 15.05 -37.88 31.62
N GLU A 23 13.92 -37.37 32.11
CA GLU A 23 13.33 -36.08 31.77
C GLU A 23 12.77 -35.84 30.36
N LYS A 24 11.43 -35.75 30.32
CA LYS A 24 10.68 -34.99 29.31
C LYS A 24 11.32 -33.60 29.15
N LYS A 25 11.87 -33.33 27.97
CA LYS A 25 11.94 -31.97 27.43
C LYS A 25 11.22 -31.94 26.11
N GLU A 26 10.12 -31.21 26.12
CA GLU A 26 9.41 -30.75 24.94
C GLU A 26 10.41 -30.15 23.96
N SER A 27 10.38 -30.63 22.72
CA SER A 27 11.03 -29.97 21.59
C SER A 27 10.30 -28.65 21.36
N LYS A 28 10.76 -27.59 22.02
CA LYS A 28 10.56 -26.23 21.54
C LYS A 28 11.41 -26.09 20.29
N ASN A 29 10.77 -26.33 19.15
CA ASN A 29 11.30 -25.95 17.85
C ASN A 29 11.22 -24.42 17.80
N THR A 30 12.21 -23.73 18.38
CA THR A 30 12.39 -22.30 18.13
C THR A 30 12.96 -22.21 16.72
N ASN A 31 12.06 -22.05 15.75
CA ASN A 31 12.40 -21.39 14.51
C ASN A 31 12.82 -19.98 14.93
N GLU A 32 14.12 -19.74 15.01
CA GLU A 32 14.65 -18.38 15.01
C GLU A 32 14.36 -17.81 13.62
N GLU A 33 13.12 -17.34 13.48
CA GLU A 33 12.77 -16.34 12.48
C GLU A 33 13.60 -15.12 12.86
N THR A 34 14.72 -14.94 12.17
CA THR A 34 15.40 -13.65 12.12
C THR A 34 14.37 -12.65 11.62
N VAL A 35 13.72 -11.97 12.56
CA VAL A 35 12.90 -10.78 12.29
C VAL A 35 13.86 -9.76 11.71
N MET A 36 13.91 -9.68 10.38
CA MET A 36 14.49 -8.55 9.71
C MET A 36 13.61 -7.37 10.11
N VAL A 37 14.11 -6.53 11.01
CA VAL A 37 13.47 -5.25 11.30
C VAL A 37 13.57 -4.46 10.00
N GLU A 38 12.50 -4.43 9.21
CA GLU A 38 12.39 -3.51 8.09
C GLU A 38 12.59 -2.09 8.63
N GLU A 39 13.62 -1.42 8.14
CA GLU A 39 13.89 -0.03 8.51
C GLU A 39 12.77 0.85 7.96
N ILE A 40 12.03 1.49 8.87
CA ILE A 40 10.98 2.46 8.52
C ILE A 40 11.63 3.84 8.47
N VAL A 41 11.58 4.48 7.31
CA VAL A 41 12.18 5.80 7.10
C VAL A 41 11.15 6.89 7.43
N PRO A 42 11.41 7.79 8.39
CA PRO A 42 10.53 8.93 8.63
C PRO A 42 10.69 9.96 7.51
N VAL A 43 9.56 10.40 6.95
CA VAL A 43 9.51 11.36 5.84
C VAL A 43 8.53 12.48 6.18
N ASN A 44 8.85 13.71 5.78
CA ASN A 44 7.94 14.84 5.91
C ASN A 44 7.15 15.06 4.61
N VAL A 45 5.89 15.47 4.71
CA VAL A 45 5.02 15.77 3.56
C VAL A 45 5.66 16.79 2.61
N ILE A 46 6.31 17.83 3.14
CA ILE A 46 6.94 18.89 2.35
C ILE A 46 8.10 18.34 1.50
N THR A 47 8.90 17.43 2.06
CA THR A 47 10.12 16.92 1.42
C THR A 47 9.91 15.61 0.67
N PHE A 48 8.69 15.06 0.70
CA PHE A 48 8.40 13.75 0.12
C PHE A 48 8.76 13.70 -1.36
N GLU A 49 8.30 14.67 -2.14
CA GLU A 49 8.49 14.70 -3.60
C GLU A 49 9.97 14.71 -3.99
N GLU A 50 10.82 15.41 -3.23
CA GLU A 50 12.26 15.51 -3.49
C GLU A 50 13.00 14.20 -3.19
N GLN A 51 12.43 13.34 -2.33
CA GLN A 51 13.04 12.10 -1.85
C GLN A 51 12.39 10.85 -2.45
N ALA A 52 11.21 10.98 -3.06
CA ALA A 52 10.36 9.85 -3.43
C ALA A 52 11.04 8.86 -4.37
N GLU A 53 11.81 9.35 -5.36
CA GLU A 53 12.57 8.51 -6.31
C GLU A 53 13.57 7.57 -5.58
N ASP A 54 14.24 8.05 -4.53
CA ASP A 54 15.17 7.26 -3.72
C ASP A 54 14.47 6.34 -2.71
N LEU A 55 13.18 6.57 -2.48
CA LEU A 55 12.36 5.85 -1.50
C LEU A 55 11.48 4.77 -2.13
N VAL A 56 11.38 4.68 -3.46
CA VAL A 56 10.56 3.67 -4.15
C VAL A 56 10.85 2.26 -3.62
N GLY A 57 9.79 1.56 -3.23
CA GLY A 57 9.82 0.21 -2.65
C GLY A 57 10.25 0.16 -1.18
N LYS A 58 10.57 1.28 -0.54
CA LYS A 58 10.89 1.34 0.89
C LYS A 58 9.65 1.65 1.72
N LYS A 59 9.67 1.14 2.95
CA LYS A 59 8.67 1.45 3.97
C LYS A 59 8.99 2.80 4.62
N VAL A 60 8.01 3.69 4.62
CA VAL A 60 8.11 5.04 5.19
C VAL A 60 7.03 5.25 6.24
N VAL A 61 7.28 6.17 7.16
CA VAL A 61 6.27 6.74 8.05
C VAL A 61 6.17 8.24 7.78
N ILE A 62 4.94 8.73 7.66
CA ILE A 62 4.65 10.15 7.40
C ILE A 62 3.49 10.60 8.27
N THR A 63 3.57 11.83 8.75
CA THR A 63 2.53 12.48 9.55
C THR A 63 2.05 13.72 8.82
N GLY A 64 0.75 13.96 8.80
CA GLY A 64 0.16 15.18 8.23
C GLY A 64 -1.34 15.26 8.46
N THR A 65 -1.98 16.22 7.81
CA THR A 65 -3.44 16.42 7.85
C THR A 65 -4.08 15.74 6.64
N VAL A 66 -5.19 15.02 6.86
CA VAL A 66 -5.99 14.49 5.74
C VAL A 66 -6.71 15.64 5.04
N ASP A 67 -6.37 15.88 3.77
CA ASP A 67 -6.95 16.94 2.93
C ASP A 67 -8.24 16.46 2.24
N HIS A 68 -8.19 15.28 1.62
CA HIS A 68 -9.32 14.75 0.88
C HIS A 68 -9.31 13.23 0.84
N VAL A 69 -10.48 12.61 0.98
CA VAL A 69 -10.71 11.19 0.72
C VAL A 69 -11.67 11.05 -0.46
N CYS A 70 -11.24 10.35 -1.50
CA CYS A 70 -12.04 10.16 -2.70
C CYS A 70 -13.37 9.44 -2.39
N LYS A 71 -14.48 10.04 -2.86
CA LYS A 71 -15.85 9.54 -2.64
C LYS A 71 -16.13 8.19 -3.32
N HIS A 72 -15.28 7.79 -4.26
CA HIS A 72 -15.32 6.51 -4.96
C HIS A 72 -14.72 5.39 -4.09
N GLY A 73 -15.37 5.11 -2.96
CA GLY A 73 -15.02 3.98 -2.11
C GLY A 73 -13.78 4.15 -1.24
N GLY A 74 -13.28 5.38 -1.03
CA GLY A 74 -12.21 5.64 -0.06
C GLY A 74 -10.86 5.02 -0.43
N GLN A 75 -10.63 4.72 -1.70
CA GLN A 75 -9.40 4.07 -2.18
C GLN A 75 -8.25 5.05 -2.43
N LYS A 76 -8.52 6.36 -2.29
CA LYS A 76 -7.50 7.40 -2.40
C LYS A 76 -7.72 8.43 -1.31
N MET A 77 -6.63 8.78 -0.64
CA MET A 77 -6.56 9.84 0.35
C MET A 77 -5.39 10.76 -0.01
N PHE A 78 -5.52 12.04 0.29
CA PHE A 78 -4.45 12.99 0.17
C PHE A 78 -4.07 13.54 1.54
N VAL A 79 -2.77 13.55 1.83
CA VAL A 79 -2.22 14.07 3.08
C VAL A 79 -1.39 15.32 2.77
N ILE A 80 -1.58 16.37 3.55
CA ILE A 80 -0.91 17.66 3.40
C ILE A 80 -0.20 18.06 4.70
N GLU A 81 0.73 19.00 4.60
CA GLU A 81 1.19 19.79 5.74
C GLU A 81 0.47 21.15 5.69
N THR A 82 -0.22 21.49 6.78
CA THR A 82 -1.02 22.73 6.87
C THR A 82 -0.14 23.97 6.61
N GLY A 83 -0.54 24.79 5.64
CA GLY A 83 0.19 26.01 5.27
C GLY A 83 1.29 25.80 4.21
N SER A 84 1.42 24.57 3.68
CA SER A 84 2.24 24.27 2.50
C SER A 84 1.36 23.89 1.30
N ASP A 85 1.93 23.92 0.10
CA ASP A 85 1.31 23.39 -1.12
C ASP A 85 1.62 21.89 -1.34
N ALA A 86 2.37 21.27 -0.43
CA ALA A 86 2.81 19.87 -0.56
C ALA A 86 1.64 18.92 -0.26
N ARG A 87 1.50 17.90 -1.11
CA ARG A 87 0.38 16.97 -1.08
C ARG A 87 0.83 15.58 -1.51
N VAL A 88 0.59 14.59 -0.66
CA VAL A 88 0.99 13.20 -0.88
C VAL A 88 -0.25 12.36 -1.16
N LYS A 89 -0.24 11.61 -2.27
CA LYS A 89 -1.27 10.63 -2.62
C LYS A 89 -1.04 9.35 -1.81
N VAL A 90 -2.09 8.86 -1.17
CA VAL A 90 -2.08 7.62 -0.37
C VAL A 90 -3.19 6.71 -0.88
N THR A 91 -2.88 5.43 -1.08
CA THR A 91 -3.82 4.35 -1.44
C THR A 91 -3.79 3.30 -0.33
N PRO A 92 -4.90 2.62 -0.01
CA PRO A 92 -4.87 1.52 0.95
C PRO A 92 -4.30 0.26 0.28
N ASP A 93 -3.52 -0.54 1.00
CA ASP A 93 -3.20 -1.90 0.56
C ASP A 93 -4.42 -2.84 0.73
N GLU A 94 -4.26 -4.11 0.34
CA GLU A 94 -5.34 -5.10 0.46
C GLU A 94 -5.77 -5.40 1.92
N GLN A 95 -4.95 -5.03 2.91
CA GLN A 95 -5.18 -5.27 4.33
C GLN A 95 -5.82 -4.08 5.03
N VAL A 96 -5.59 -2.87 4.53
CA VAL A 96 -6.16 -1.63 5.01
C VAL A 96 -7.56 -1.44 4.43
N ALA A 97 -8.53 -1.24 5.31
CA ALA A 97 -9.88 -0.91 4.88
C ALA A 97 -9.91 0.44 4.14
N ALA A 98 -10.90 0.64 3.28
CA ALA A 98 -11.16 1.91 2.63
C ALA A 98 -11.08 3.10 3.61
N PHE A 99 -10.38 4.16 3.20
CA PHE A 99 -10.28 5.38 3.97
C PHE A 99 -11.65 6.03 4.14
N LYS A 100 -11.84 6.70 5.28
CA LYS A 100 -13.11 7.29 5.63
C LYS A 100 -13.08 8.80 5.45
N SER A 101 -14.07 9.36 4.77
CA SER A 101 -14.20 10.81 4.62
C SER A 101 -14.36 11.56 5.95
N GLU A 102 -14.74 10.87 7.05
CA GLU A 102 -14.77 11.45 8.39
C GLU A 102 -13.37 11.88 8.89
N TRP A 103 -12.30 11.39 8.28
CA TRP A 103 -10.93 11.76 8.64
C TRP A 103 -10.49 13.08 8.01
N GLU A 104 -11.22 13.65 7.05
CA GLU A 104 -10.86 14.95 6.45
C GLU A 104 -10.72 16.03 7.53
N GLY A 105 -9.57 16.69 7.57
CA GLY A 105 -9.19 17.67 8.58
C GLY A 105 -8.52 17.10 9.84
N GLN A 106 -8.49 15.78 10.02
CA GLN A 106 -7.79 15.13 11.13
C GLN A 106 -6.31 14.94 10.83
N ASN A 107 -5.49 14.92 11.89
CA ASN A 107 -4.10 14.52 11.78
C ASN A 107 -3.99 12.99 11.71
N ILE A 108 -3.09 12.51 10.88
CA ILE A 108 -2.85 11.08 10.70
C ILE A 108 -1.35 10.80 10.67
N GLU A 109 -0.94 9.72 11.32
CA GLU A 109 0.35 9.08 11.12
C GLU A 109 0.11 7.81 10.30
N LEU A 110 0.79 7.65 9.17
CA LEU A 110 0.63 6.50 8.29
C LEU A 110 1.97 5.85 7.98
N THR A 111 1.96 4.53 7.93
CA THR A 111 3.08 3.70 7.48
C THR A 111 2.69 3.04 6.16
N GLY A 112 3.58 3.10 5.18
CA GLY A 112 3.32 2.50 3.88
C GLY A 112 4.56 2.37 3.01
N ILE A 113 4.37 1.83 1.81
CA ILE A 113 5.43 1.61 0.83
C ILE A 113 5.34 2.70 -0.24
N VAL A 114 6.46 3.32 -0.58
CA VAL A 114 6.49 4.31 -1.67
C VAL A 114 6.41 3.60 -3.02
N GLU A 115 5.45 4.01 -3.85
CA GLU A 115 5.23 3.52 -5.20
C GLU A 115 5.48 4.62 -6.24
N GLU A 116 5.92 4.22 -7.42
CA GLU A 116 6.12 5.09 -8.57
C GLU A 116 5.24 4.62 -9.73
N GLN A 117 4.40 5.52 -10.23
CA GLN A 117 3.71 5.36 -11.51
C GLN A 117 4.47 6.13 -12.58
N ARG A 118 5.10 5.40 -13.50
CA ARG A 118 5.78 5.98 -14.66
C ARG A 118 4.84 6.11 -15.84
N ILE A 119 4.88 7.26 -16.49
CA ILE A 119 4.15 7.57 -17.72
C ILE A 119 5.19 7.81 -18.81
N ASP A 120 5.36 6.84 -19.69
CA ASP A 120 6.23 6.89 -20.87
C ASP A 120 5.42 6.77 -22.16
N GLU A 121 6.09 6.80 -23.31
CA GLU A 121 5.41 6.72 -24.61
C GLU A 121 4.70 5.37 -24.83
N ASP A 122 5.24 4.27 -24.31
CA ASP A 122 4.61 2.96 -24.45
C ASP A 122 3.31 2.91 -23.64
N TYR A 123 3.32 3.43 -22.41
CA TYR A 123 2.12 3.60 -21.60
C TYR A 123 1.08 4.49 -22.29
N LEU A 124 1.49 5.62 -22.86
CA LEU A 124 0.57 6.52 -23.56
C LEU A 124 -0.04 5.85 -24.80
N LYS A 125 0.74 5.06 -25.52
CA LYS A 125 0.25 4.31 -26.67
C LYS A 125 -0.79 3.25 -26.27
N GLU A 126 -0.58 2.55 -25.15
CA GLU A 126 -1.60 1.63 -24.62
C GLU A 126 -2.90 2.38 -24.29
N TRP A 127 -2.80 3.55 -23.65
CA TRP A 127 -3.97 4.38 -23.36
C TRP A 127 -4.70 4.82 -24.65
N GLU A 128 -3.97 5.23 -25.69
CA GLU A 128 -4.59 5.56 -26.99
C GLU A 128 -5.32 4.37 -27.62
N GLU A 129 -4.73 3.18 -27.53
CA GLU A 129 -5.35 1.94 -28.02
C GLU A 129 -6.64 1.63 -27.24
N GLU A 130 -6.66 1.83 -25.92
CA GLU A 130 -7.85 1.68 -25.07
C GLU A 130 -8.95 2.69 -25.43
N ILE A 131 -8.60 3.96 -25.66
CA ILE A 131 -9.53 5.01 -26.13
C ILE A 131 -10.14 4.63 -27.49
N MET A 132 -9.32 4.18 -28.44
CA MET A 132 -9.78 3.80 -29.78
C MET A 132 -10.62 2.51 -29.79
N ALA A 133 -10.41 1.64 -28.81
CA ALA A 133 -11.16 0.39 -28.65
C ALA A 133 -12.49 0.55 -27.92
N ASP A 134 -12.84 1.78 -27.49
CA ASP A 134 -13.98 2.06 -26.61
C ASP A 134 -13.95 1.21 -25.35
N ALA A 135 -12.75 1.01 -24.81
CA ALA A 135 -12.55 0.30 -23.56
C ALA A 135 -13.21 1.07 -22.40
N ASP A 136 -13.68 0.31 -21.41
CA ASP A 136 -14.13 0.90 -20.16
C ASP A 136 -12.90 1.33 -19.35
N MET A 137 -12.68 2.64 -19.27
CA MET A 137 -11.61 3.27 -18.48
C MET A 137 -12.18 3.96 -17.23
N GLY A 138 -13.48 3.84 -17.00
CA GLY A 138 -14.11 4.18 -15.74
C GLY A 138 -13.66 3.20 -14.67
N ASP A 139 -12.98 3.68 -13.64
CA ASP A 139 -12.67 2.84 -12.49
C ASP A 139 -13.68 3.04 -11.36
N ASP A 140 -14.36 1.94 -11.00
CA ASP A 140 -15.27 1.82 -9.87
C ASP A 140 -14.53 2.04 -8.52
N LYS A 141 -13.19 2.05 -8.53
CA LYS A 141 -12.33 2.19 -7.35
C LYS A 141 -11.37 3.39 -7.38
N GLY A 142 -11.38 4.23 -8.41
CA GLY A 142 -10.50 5.40 -8.49
C GLY A 142 -8.98 5.10 -8.65
N GLU A 143 -8.56 3.86 -8.70
CA GLU A 143 -7.29 3.32 -9.19
C GLU A 143 -7.27 3.09 -10.72
N GLY A 144 -7.97 3.92 -11.50
CA GLY A 144 -7.99 3.73 -12.95
C GLY A 144 -6.56 3.54 -13.47
N LYS A 145 -6.40 2.65 -14.45
CA LYS A 145 -5.08 2.37 -15.08
C LYS A 145 -4.38 3.68 -15.48
N HIS A 146 -5.18 4.72 -15.72
CA HIS A 146 -4.79 6.07 -16.06
C HIS A 146 -4.98 7.09 -14.93
N LEU A 147 -4.36 8.28 -15.06
CA LEU A 147 -4.35 9.37 -14.07
C LEU A 147 -5.74 10.02 -13.85
N GLY A 148 -6.76 9.24 -13.51
CA GLY A 148 -8.16 9.66 -13.36
C GLY A 148 -8.99 9.54 -14.65
N GLY A 149 -8.85 8.44 -15.40
CA GLY A 149 -9.70 8.15 -16.56
C GLY A 149 -11.18 8.05 -16.17
N ASN A 150 -12.05 8.66 -16.97
CA ASN A 150 -13.50 8.64 -16.75
C ASN A 150 -14.24 8.48 -18.09
N MET A 151 -13.94 7.39 -18.78
CA MET A 151 -14.62 7.04 -20.02
C MET A 151 -15.26 5.65 -19.88
N GLU A 152 -16.59 5.61 -19.89
CA GLU A 152 -17.33 4.35 -19.89
C GLU A 152 -17.31 3.69 -21.27
N LYS A 153 -17.52 2.38 -21.31
CA LYS A 153 -17.68 1.65 -22.57
C LYS A 153 -18.84 2.23 -23.40
N GLY A 154 -18.54 2.64 -24.63
CA GLY A 154 -19.51 3.29 -25.52
C GLY A 154 -19.73 4.78 -25.19
N GLY A 155 -18.79 5.41 -24.50
CA GLY A 155 -18.73 6.85 -24.26
C GLY A 155 -18.79 7.67 -25.55
N SER A 156 -19.14 8.95 -25.41
CA SER A 156 -19.34 9.85 -26.54
C SER A 156 -18.03 10.21 -27.24
N ASP A 157 -18.12 10.71 -28.47
CA ASP A 157 -16.95 11.23 -29.18
C ASP A 157 -16.27 12.40 -28.43
N ALA A 158 -17.03 13.13 -27.59
CA ALA A 158 -16.49 14.18 -26.74
C ALA A 158 -15.63 13.60 -25.61
N ASP A 159 -16.07 12.50 -24.97
CA ASP A 159 -15.32 11.84 -23.90
C ASP A 159 -14.00 11.27 -24.44
N LYS A 160 -14.04 10.66 -25.63
CA LYS A 160 -12.83 10.18 -26.33
C LYS A 160 -11.86 11.32 -26.64
N ALA A 161 -12.39 12.45 -27.11
CA ALA A 161 -11.58 13.61 -27.42
C ALA A 161 -10.89 14.19 -26.16
N GLU A 162 -11.59 14.21 -25.03
CA GLU A 162 -11.04 14.66 -23.74
C GLU A 162 -9.91 13.74 -23.26
N GLU A 163 -10.11 12.42 -23.28
CA GLU A 163 -9.07 11.46 -22.89
C GLU A 163 -7.86 11.54 -23.84
N MET A 164 -8.10 11.70 -25.15
CA MET A 164 -7.04 11.90 -26.13
C MET A 164 -6.28 13.22 -25.93
N GLU A 165 -6.96 14.28 -25.50
CA GLU A 165 -6.31 15.55 -25.14
C GLU A 165 -5.39 15.36 -23.92
N LYS A 166 -5.82 14.60 -22.90
CA LYS A 166 -4.98 14.26 -21.73
C LYS A 166 -3.71 13.52 -22.16
N VAL A 167 -3.84 12.50 -23.02
CA VAL A 167 -2.69 11.76 -23.56
C VAL A 167 -1.71 12.70 -24.27
N ASN A 168 -2.21 13.57 -25.15
CA ASN A 168 -1.36 14.50 -25.89
C ASN A 168 -0.65 15.51 -24.98
N ASN A 169 -1.34 16.01 -23.94
CA ASN A 169 -0.75 16.89 -22.94
C ASN A 169 0.36 16.20 -22.14
N LEU A 170 0.18 14.92 -21.79
CA LEU A 170 1.22 14.13 -21.12
C LEU A 170 2.42 13.89 -22.06
N ARG A 171 2.17 13.57 -23.34
CA ARG A 171 3.22 13.42 -24.34
C ARG A 171 4.05 14.70 -24.51
N GLN A 172 3.40 15.86 -24.50
CA GLN A 172 4.10 17.14 -24.52
C GLN A 172 4.98 17.32 -23.27
N GLN A 173 4.45 17.05 -22.08
CA GLN A 173 5.23 17.13 -20.84
C GLN A 173 6.42 16.16 -20.84
N ILE A 174 6.25 14.93 -21.33
CA ILE A 174 7.35 13.96 -21.48
C ILE A 174 8.46 14.53 -22.37
N ALA A 175 8.11 15.18 -23.48
CA ALA A 175 9.07 15.79 -24.40
C ALA A 175 9.86 16.97 -23.78
N GLU A 176 9.34 17.58 -22.72
CA GLU A 176 10.02 18.61 -21.93
C GLU A 176 10.97 18.02 -20.88
N THR A 177 10.87 16.72 -20.61
CA THR A 177 11.79 16.01 -19.70
C THR A 177 13.00 15.46 -20.43
N GLU A 178 14.15 15.40 -19.75
CA GLU A 178 15.33 14.67 -20.24
C GLU A 178 15.22 13.14 -20.00
N LYS A 179 14.36 12.73 -19.06
CA LYS A 179 14.18 11.33 -18.66
C LYS A 179 13.38 10.52 -19.70
N GLY A 180 12.54 11.18 -20.50
CA GLY A 180 11.65 10.53 -21.47
C GLY A 180 10.42 9.88 -20.83
N TYR A 181 10.10 10.25 -19.58
CA TYR A 181 8.91 9.82 -18.85
C TYR A 181 8.57 10.82 -17.74
N LEU A 182 7.35 10.75 -17.24
CA LEU A 182 6.91 11.41 -16.01
C LEU A 182 6.79 10.39 -14.88
N SER A 183 7.10 10.80 -13.66
CA SER A 183 6.94 9.99 -12.45
C SER A 183 5.89 10.61 -11.55
N PHE A 184 4.97 9.78 -11.05
CA PHE A 184 4.01 10.17 -10.03
C PHE A 184 4.18 9.24 -8.84
N PHE A 185 4.42 9.81 -7.66
CA PHE A 185 4.69 9.03 -6.46
C PHE A 185 3.46 8.94 -5.56
N SER A 186 3.32 7.81 -4.87
CA SER A 186 2.31 7.60 -3.83
C SER A 186 2.81 6.72 -2.71
N ILE A 187 2.04 6.65 -1.63
CA ILE A 187 2.26 5.71 -0.54
C ILE A 187 1.12 4.69 -0.53
N LEU A 188 1.47 3.42 -0.71
CA LEU A 188 0.59 2.29 -0.43
C LEU A 188 0.56 2.05 1.09
N CYS A 189 -0.50 2.49 1.74
CA CYS A 189 -0.69 2.45 3.18
C CYS A 189 -0.90 1.02 3.66
N THR A 190 -0.07 0.61 4.61
CA THR A 190 -0.14 -0.72 5.26
C THR A 190 -0.61 -0.63 6.71
N ASP A 191 -0.47 0.53 7.36
CA ASP A 191 -0.93 0.79 8.73
C ASP A 191 -1.12 2.29 8.96
N TYR A 192 -2.03 2.66 9.86
CA TYR A 192 -2.28 4.07 10.18
C TYR A 192 -2.81 4.28 11.60
N LYS A 193 -2.63 5.51 12.09
CA LYS A 193 -3.20 6.01 13.34
C LYS A 193 -3.73 7.42 13.12
N VAL A 194 -5.04 7.56 13.27
CA VAL A 194 -5.71 8.87 13.34
C VAL A 194 -5.45 9.48 14.72
N ILE A 195 -5.06 10.74 14.75
CA ILE A 195 -4.76 11.52 15.95
C ILE A 195 -5.91 12.49 16.16
N ASP A 196 -6.88 12.11 17.00
CA ASP A 196 -7.98 12.99 17.39
C ASP A 196 -7.44 14.18 18.20
N THR A 197 -7.77 15.39 17.77
CA THR A 197 -7.44 16.64 18.48
C THR A 197 -8.41 17.00 19.61
N ASP A 198 -9.45 16.19 19.85
CA ASP A 198 -10.58 16.52 20.73
C ASP A 198 -10.47 15.95 22.18
N THR A 199 -9.34 15.38 22.59
CA THR A 199 -9.12 15.07 24.01
C THR A 199 -8.72 16.32 24.79
N GLU A 200 -9.71 17.16 25.11
CA GLU A 200 -9.70 17.87 26.39
C GLU A 200 -9.92 16.82 27.48
N GLU A 201 -8.87 16.51 28.24
CA GLU A 201 -8.97 15.72 29.47
C GLU A 201 -9.91 16.45 30.45
N THR A 202 -11.19 16.08 30.48
CA THR A 202 -12.05 16.42 31.61
C THR A 202 -11.61 15.53 32.77
N GLU A 203 -10.75 16.06 33.64
CA GLU A 203 -10.57 15.56 35.01
C GLU A 203 -11.94 15.63 35.71
N ASP A 204 -12.68 14.52 35.71
CA ASP A 204 -13.82 14.33 36.60
C ASP A 204 -13.28 14.30 38.04
N THR A 205 -13.31 15.45 38.71
CA THR A 205 -13.20 15.51 40.17
C THR A 205 -14.47 14.87 40.75
N GLU A 206 -14.37 13.60 41.13
CA GLU A 206 -15.31 12.94 42.04
C GLU A 206 -15.26 13.67 43.40
N GLU A 207 -16.13 14.68 43.59
CA GLU A 207 -16.50 15.15 44.92
C GLU A 207 -17.44 14.12 45.56
N THR A 208 -16.85 13.17 46.28
CA THR A 208 -17.57 12.36 47.26
C THR A 208 -17.90 13.22 48.48
N GLU A 209 -19.11 13.75 48.55
CA GLU A 209 -19.72 14.18 49.81
C GLU A 209 -20.79 13.15 50.24
N GLY A 210 -20.35 12.18 51.06
CA GLY A 210 -21.17 11.69 52.17
C GLY A 210 -21.03 12.68 53.33
N GLU A 211 -21.88 12.77 54.34
CA GLU A 211 -22.89 11.89 54.90
C GLU A 211 -23.98 12.74 55.57
N GLU A 212 -25.01 12.04 56.04
CA GLU A 212 -26.20 12.42 56.82
C GLU A 212 -26.02 13.46 57.96
#